data_AF-A0A818UFW3-F1
#
_entry.id   AF-A0A818UFW3-F1
#
_cell.length_a   1.000
_cell.length_b   1.000
_cell.length_c   1.000
_cell.angle_alpha   90.00
_cell.angle_beta   90.00
_cell.angle_gamma   90.00
#
_symmetry.space_group_name_H-M   'P 1'
#
loop_
_entity.id
_entity.type
_entity.pdbx_description
1 polymer ?
#
loop_
_entity_poly.entity_id
_entity_poly.type
_entity_poly.pdbx_seq_one_letter_code
_entity_poly.pdbx_strand_id
1 'polypeptide(L)'
;MNRSPGNLLTCFLNFSNEVIYEIFEYLDFYDIDQTFLKLNIRYHSLINNPIFYIKINISSMSKNAFESYCKHILIPYQNRIHSINLANLFSFYLLSSPFRTLSRFPRLEILVL
;
A
#
# COMPACT_ATOMS: atom_id res chain seq x y z
N MET A 1 41.77 -0.03 24.27
CA MET A 1 41.49 0.99 23.25
C MET A 1 41.62 0.34 21.89
N ASN A 2 40.54 0.34 21.10
CA ASN A 2 40.52 0.51 19.64
C ASN A 2 39.11 0.18 19.14
N ARG A 3 38.24 1.20 19.20
CA ARG A 3 36.98 1.21 18.45
C ARG A 3 37.34 1.48 16.99
N SER A 4 37.02 0.56 16.10
CA SER A 4 37.03 0.82 14.66
C SER A 4 35.80 1.69 14.31
N PRO A 5 35.96 2.85 13.68
CA PRO A 5 34.86 3.68 13.20
C PRO A 5 34.61 3.37 11.71
N GLY A 6 33.37 3.01 11.36
CA GLY A 6 32.93 3.00 9.96
C GLY A 6 32.03 1.82 9.60
N ASN A 7 30.84 2.17 9.10
CA ASN A 7 29.80 1.31 8.54
C ASN A 7 28.86 0.60 9.55
N LEU A 8 28.21 1.40 10.41
CA LEU A 8 26.79 1.14 10.66
C LEU A 8 26.03 1.48 9.37
N LEU A 9 26.09 0.57 8.39
CA LEU A 9 25.03 0.49 7.39
C LEU A 9 23.76 0.27 8.20
N THR A 10 22.94 1.31 8.33
CA THR A 10 21.60 1.24 8.90
C THR A 10 20.81 0.29 8.02
N CYS A 11 20.85 -1.00 8.36
CA CYS A 11 20.09 -2.00 7.66
C CYS A 11 18.61 -1.67 7.90
N PHE A 12 17.84 -1.50 6.84
CA PHE A 12 16.41 -1.22 6.90
C PHE A 12 15.65 -2.25 7.76
N LEU A 13 16.20 -3.47 7.87
CA LEU A 13 15.71 -4.56 8.71
C LEU A 13 15.81 -4.29 10.23
N ASN A 14 16.65 -3.34 10.65
CA ASN A 14 16.87 -3.03 12.06
C ASN A 14 15.93 -1.94 12.60
N PHE A 15 15.16 -1.27 11.75
CA PHE A 15 14.15 -0.32 12.21
C PHE A 15 13.05 -1.02 13.00
N SER A 16 12.40 -0.31 13.92
CA SER A 16 11.25 -0.83 14.65
C SER A 16 10.03 -0.95 13.73
N ASN A 17 8.97 -1.64 14.17
CA ASN A 17 7.77 -1.80 13.33
C ASN A 17 7.07 -0.45 13.10
N GLU A 18 7.09 0.40 14.12
CA GLU A 18 6.53 1.75 14.11
C GLU A 18 7.20 2.60 13.03
N VAL A 19 8.53 2.58 12.97
CA VAL A 19 9.28 3.32 11.95
C VAL A 19 8.99 2.80 10.53
N ILE A 20 8.84 1.48 10.33
CA ILE A 20 8.49 1.01 8.97
C ILE A 20 7.06 1.34 8.60
N TYR A 21 6.12 1.35 9.56
CA TYR A 21 4.76 1.81 9.30
C TYR A 21 4.75 3.28 8.90
N GLU A 22 5.49 4.13 9.61
CA GLU A 22 5.66 5.54 9.23
C GLU A 22 6.22 5.69 7.81
N ILE A 23 7.23 4.91 7.43
CA ILE A 23 7.76 4.92 6.05
C ILE A 23 6.70 4.48 5.05
N PHE A 24 5.96 3.41 5.35
CA PHE A 24 4.88 2.90 4.52
C PHE A 24 3.73 3.91 4.35
N GLU A 25 3.52 4.84 5.28
CA GLU A 25 2.51 5.89 5.11
C GLU A 25 2.81 6.87 3.96
N TYR A 26 4.08 6.97 3.55
CA TYR A 26 4.51 7.82 2.43
C TYR A 26 4.53 7.08 1.09
N LEU A 27 4.28 5.78 1.07
CA LEU A 27 4.33 4.94 -0.14
C LEU A 27 2.92 4.54 -0.58
N ASP A 28 2.75 4.31 -1.89
CA ASP A 28 1.54 3.66 -2.38
C ASP A 28 1.55 2.18 -1.99
N PHE A 29 0.38 1.63 -1.66
CA PHE A 29 0.30 0.22 -1.30
C PHE A 29 0.77 -0.72 -2.42
N TYR A 30 0.65 -0.34 -3.70
CA TYR A 30 1.24 -1.09 -4.80
C TYR A 30 2.74 -1.30 -4.61
N ASP A 31 3.46 -0.21 -4.32
CA ASP A 31 4.92 -0.23 -4.18
C ASP A 31 5.32 -1.05 -2.95
N ILE A 32 4.53 -0.94 -1.88
CA ILE A 32 4.72 -1.73 -0.66
C ILE A 32 4.53 -3.22 -0.93
N ASP A 33 3.43 -3.61 -1.58
CA ASP A 33 3.09 -4.99 -1.90
C ASP A 33 4.15 -5.61 -2.83
N GLN A 34 4.54 -4.92 -3.90
CA GLN A 34 5.51 -5.45 -4.86
C GLN A 34 6.92 -5.54 -4.30
N THR A 35 7.33 -4.55 -3.48
CA THR A 35 8.72 -4.46 -3.01
C THR A 35 8.95 -5.22 -1.70
N PHE A 36 8.04 -5.10 -0.73
CA PHE A 36 8.29 -5.51 0.65
C PHE A 36 7.57 -6.80 1.05
N LEU A 37 6.46 -7.17 0.40
CA LEU A 37 5.67 -8.36 0.79
C LEU A 37 6.48 -9.66 0.75
N LYS A 38 7.40 -9.78 -0.21
CA LYS A 38 8.24 -10.96 -0.44
C LYS A 38 9.67 -10.80 0.07
N LEU A 39 10.02 -9.64 0.63
CA LEU A 39 11.39 -9.33 0.99
C LEU A 39 11.85 -10.14 2.21
N ASN A 40 11.00 -10.28 3.23
CA ASN A 40 11.22 -11.17 4.38
C ASN A 40 9.91 -11.41 5.16
N ILE A 41 9.94 -12.40 6.05
CA ILE A 41 8.79 -12.82 6.87
C ILE A 41 8.25 -11.69 7.76
N ARG A 42 9.12 -10.81 8.27
CA ARG A 42 8.70 -9.70 9.12
C ARG A 42 7.84 -8.71 8.33
N TYR A 43 8.28 -8.26 7.16
CA TYR A 43 7.49 -7.35 6.33
C TYR A 43 6.22 -8.00 5.77
N HIS A 44 6.30 -9.29 5.41
CA HIS A 44 5.11 -10.06 5.07
C HIS A 44 4.06 -10.02 6.19
N SER A 45 4.49 -10.19 7.44
CA SER A 45 3.61 -10.14 8.61
C SER A 45 3.05 -8.73 8.86
N LEU A 46 3.86 -7.68 8.71
CA LEU A 46 3.40 -6.29 8.89
C LEU A 46 2.38 -5.88 7.83
N ILE A 47 2.62 -6.20 6.56
CA ILE A 47 1.73 -5.86 5.44
C ILE A 47 0.40 -6.62 5.54
N ASN A 48 0.42 -7.85 6.06
CA ASN A 48 -0.80 -8.64 6.28
C ASN A 48 -1.50 -8.37 7.61
N ASN A 49 -0.94 -7.52 8.47
CA ASN A 49 -1.57 -7.17 9.73
C ASN A 49 -2.88 -6.39 9.48
N PRO A 50 -4.02 -6.78 10.09
CA PRO A 50 -5.30 -6.08 9.92
C PRO A 50 -5.30 -4.60 10.34
N ILE A 51 -4.35 -4.19 11.18
CA ILE A 51 -4.17 -2.81 11.66
C ILE A 51 -3.43 -1.97 10.61
N PHE A 52 -2.71 -2.59 9.67
CA PHE A 52 -2.00 -1.87 8.63
C PHE A 52 -2.99 -1.17 7.69
N TYR A 53 -2.87 0.16 7.62
CA TYR A 53 -3.78 1.04 6.90
C TYR A 53 -3.39 1.10 5.43
N ILE A 54 -4.26 0.59 4.56
CA ILE A 54 -4.00 0.57 3.12
C ILE A 54 -4.50 1.87 2.50
N LYS A 55 -3.55 2.66 1.98
CA LYS A 55 -3.80 3.85 1.16
C LYS A 55 -3.53 3.50 -0.30
N ILE A 56 -4.45 3.90 -1.16
CA ILE A 56 -4.37 3.65 -2.59
C ILE A 56 -4.35 4.98 -3.33
N ASN A 57 -3.38 5.15 -4.20
CA ASN A 57 -3.23 6.28 -5.10
C ASN A 57 -3.08 5.77 -6.53
N ILE A 58 -4.17 5.85 -7.29
CA ILE A 58 -4.17 5.42 -8.70
C ILE A 58 -4.00 6.59 -9.68
N SER A 59 -3.68 7.79 -9.16
CA SER A 59 -3.70 9.03 -9.96
C SER A 59 -2.72 9.02 -11.15
N SER A 60 -1.60 8.30 -11.05
CA SER A 60 -0.58 8.21 -12.11
C SER A 60 -0.64 6.92 -12.93
N MET A 61 -1.58 6.01 -12.67
CA MET A 61 -1.59 4.69 -13.32
C MET A 61 -2.13 4.73 -14.76
N SER A 62 -1.51 3.95 -15.64
CA SER A 62 -2.09 3.64 -16.96
C SER A 62 -3.29 2.70 -16.83
N LYS A 63 -4.15 2.65 -17.85
CA LYS A 63 -5.32 1.75 -17.86
C LYS A 63 -4.93 0.27 -17.64
N ASN A 64 -3.88 -0.21 -18.32
CA ASN A 64 -3.46 -1.61 -18.21
C ASN A 64 -2.89 -1.92 -16.81
N ALA A 65 -2.13 -0.97 -16.24
CA ALA A 65 -1.65 -1.09 -14.86
C ALA A 65 -2.82 -1.11 -13.87
N PHE A 66 -3.85 -0.29 -14.11
CA PHE A 66 -5.05 -0.23 -13.28
C PHE A 66 -5.86 -1.53 -13.28
N GLU A 67 -6.04 -2.20 -14.42
CA GLU A 67 -6.74 -3.50 -14.47
C GLU A 67 -5.99 -4.58 -13.67
N SER A 68 -4.67 -4.62 -13.78
CA SER A 68 -3.81 -5.51 -12.98
C SER A 68 -3.93 -5.17 -11.49
N TYR A 69 -3.85 -3.88 -11.16
CA TYR A 69 -3.98 -3.37 -9.81
C TYR A 69 -5.31 -3.76 -9.17
N CYS A 70 -6.41 -3.66 -9.92
CA CYS A 70 -7.72 -4.07 -9.43
C CYS A 70 -7.75 -5.55 -9.02
N LYS A 71 -7.19 -6.43 -9.85
CA LYS A 71 -7.19 -7.89 -9.62
C LYS A 71 -6.29 -8.29 -8.45
N HIS A 72 -5.13 -7.68 -8.33
CA HIS A 72 -4.09 -8.13 -7.40
C HIS A 72 -4.07 -7.38 -6.07
N ILE A 73 -4.58 -6.14 -6.06
CA ILE A 73 -4.54 -5.27 -4.88
C ILE A 73 -5.95 -4.89 -4.43
N LEU A 74 -6.73 -4.25 -5.31
CA LEU A 74 -8.00 -3.67 -4.91
C LEU A 74 -8.98 -4.72 -4.38
N ILE A 75 -9.15 -5.84 -5.10
CA ILE A 75 -10.07 -6.92 -4.70
C ILE A 75 -9.57 -7.67 -3.46
N PRO A 76 -8.33 -8.18 -3.40
CA PRO A 76 -7.88 -8.99 -2.26
C PRO A 76 -7.85 -8.22 -0.94
N TYR A 77 -7.55 -6.91 -1.01
CA TYR A 77 -7.42 -6.07 0.17
C TYR A 77 -8.65 -5.18 0.42
N GLN A 78 -9.77 -5.35 -0.30
CA GLN A 78 -10.96 -4.47 -0.21
C GLN A 78 -11.46 -4.20 1.21
N ASN A 79 -11.41 -5.21 2.09
CA ASN A 79 -11.88 -5.10 3.48
C ASN A 79 -10.94 -4.30 4.40
N ARG A 80 -9.76 -3.93 3.90
CA ARG A 80 -8.68 -3.26 4.64
C ARG A 80 -8.29 -1.92 4.01
N ILE A 81 -8.89 -1.57 2.88
CA ILE A 81 -8.67 -0.27 2.24
C ILE A 81 -9.48 0.76 3.01
N HIS A 82 -8.76 1.79 3.47
CA HIS A 82 -9.36 2.86 4.23
C HIS A 82 -9.28 4.21 3.52
N SER A 83 -8.34 4.38 2.60
CA SER A 83 -8.23 5.59 1.78
C SER A 83 -8.00 5.25 0.31
N ILE A 84 -8.77 5.90 -0.57
CA ILE A 84 -8.63 5.82 -2.02
C ILE A 84 -8.52 7.23 -2.58
N ASN A 85 -7.45 7.50 -3.33
CA ASN A 85 -7.24 8.71 -4.10
C ASN A 85 -7.39 8.44 -5.60
N LEU A 86 -8.39 9.08 -6.19
CA LEU A 86 -8.88 8.90 -7.54
C LEU A 86 -8.63 10.14 -8.44
N ALA A 87 -7.47 10.77 -8.38
CA ALA A 87 -7.23 12.02 -9.14
C ALA A 87 -6.98 11.87 -10.67
N ASN A 88 -7.38 10.76 -11.31
CA ASN A 88 -7.17 10.52 -12.75
C ASN A 88 -8.51 10.30 -13.48
N LEU A 89 -8.57 10.57 -14.79
CA LEU A 89 -9.65 10.21 -15.72
C LEU A 89 -10.15 8.76 -15.57
N PHE A 90 -9.32 7.84 -15.06
CA PHE A 90 -9.71 6.45 -14.81
C PHE A 90 -10.55 6.24 -13.54
N SER A 91 -10.70 7.25 -12.69
CA SER A 91 -11.61 7.24 -11.54
C SER A 91 -13.04 6.93 -11.94
N PHE A 92 -13.47 7.43 -13.10
CA PHE A 92 -14.75 7.08 -13.69
C PHE A 92 -14.88 5.59 -13.96
N TYR A 93 -13.81 4.89 -14.37
CA TYR A 93 -13.85 3.44 -14.54
C TYR A 93 -14.02 2.72 -13.21
N LEU A 94 -13.35 3.15 -12.13
CA LEU A 94 -13.55 2.54 -10.82
C LEU A 94 -14.99 2.73 -10.32
N LEU A 95 -15.58 3.90 -10.59
CA LEU A 95 -16.97 4.24 -10.25
C LEU A 95 -18.02 3.57 -11.17
N SER A 96 -17.70 3.31 -12.44
CA SER A 96 -18.63 2.78 -13.45
C SER A 96 -18.54 1.26 -13.68
N SER A 97 -17.43 0.64 -13.25
CA SER A 97 -17.12 -0.80 -13.31
C SER A 97 -17.96 -1.65 -12.33
N PRO A 98 -18.02 -2.99 -12.46
CA PRO A 98 -18.51 -3.90 -11.41
C PRO A 98 -17.89 -3.71 -10.00
N PHE A 99 -16.89 -2.85 -9.81
CA PHE A 99 -16.45 -2.32 -8.50
C PHE A 99 -17.42 -1.34 -7.85
N ARG A 100 -18.55 -1.08 -8.52
CA ARG A 100 -19.65 -0.12 -8.33
C ARG A 100 -20.20 0.22 -6.95
N THR A 101 -19.66 -0.31 -5.87
CA THR A 101 -20.15 0.05 -4.56
C THR A 101 -18.99 0.34 -3.64
N LEU A 102 -18.92 1.57 -3.14
CA LEU A 102 -18.15 1.90 -1.95
C LEU A 102 -18.50 0.94 -0.79
N SER A 103 -19.69 0.33 -0.80
CA SER A 103 -20.06 -0.75 0.12
C SER A 103 -19.20 -2.02 0.04
N ARG A 104 -18.36 -2.17 -0.98
CA ARG A 104 -17.32 -3.22 -1.05
C ARG A 104 -16.06 -2.89 -0.25
N PHE A 105 -15.91 -1.64 0.16
CA PHE A 105 -14.83 -1.18 1.01
C PHE A 105 -15.43 -0.82 2.38
N PRO A 106 -15.74 -1.83 3.23
CA PRO A 106 -16.44 -1.60 4.50
C PRO A 106 -15.68 -0.72 5.49
N ARG A 107 -14.38 -0.50 5.26
CA ARG A 107 -13.51 0.34 6.08
C ARG A 107 -13.07 1.63 5.39
N LEU A 108 -13.65 1.97 4.24
CA LEU A 108 -13.29 3.19 3.54
C LEU A 108 -13.74 4.42 4.34
N GLU A 109 -12.77 5.24 4.72
CA GLU A 109 -12.98 6.48 5.48
C GLU A 109 -12.72 7.71 4.60
N ILE A 110 -11.75 7.62 3.68
CA ILE A 110 -11.30 8.75 2.87
C ILE A 110 -11.42 8.40 1.39
N LEU A 111 -12.18 9.20 0.66
CA LEU A 111 -12.24 9.20 -0.80
C LEU A 111 -11.83 10.57 -1.32
N VAL A 112 -10.71 10.64 -2.04
CA VAL A 112 -10.26 11.85 -2.74
C VAL A 112 -10.58 11.68 -4.21
N LEU A 113 -11.29 12.64 -4.80
CA LEU A 113 -11.71 12.65 -6.20
C LEU A 113 -10.90 13.68 -7.01
#